data_AF-G0NAL0-F1
#
_entry.id   AF-G0NAL0-F1
#
_cell.length_a   1.000
_cell.length_b   1.000
_cell.length_c   1.000
_cell.angle_alpha   90.00
_cell.angle_beta   90.00
_cell.angle_gamma   90.00
#
_symmetry.space_group_name_H-M   'P 1'
#
loop_
_entity.id
_entity.type
_entity.pdbx_description
1 polymer ?
#
loop_
_entity_poly.entity_id
_entity_poly.type
_entity_poly.pdbx_seq_one_letter_code
_entity_poly.pdbx_strand_id
1 'polypeptide(L)'
;MTTSHDRAVLNQILNPLMPTTDSGVGEVHLEADKVDHPGYILSSQLEKEAVLLAEGMKLADAIEKFSKAIQVCPLNPSAFNNRAQAYRLQNSPESE
;
A
#
# COMPACT_ATOMS: atom_id res chain seq x y z
N MET A 1 6.47 15.54 -7.87
CA MET A 1 5.41 16.36 -8.50
C MET A 1 5.22 15.83 -9.91
N THR A 2 4.10 15.18 -10.19
CA THR A 2 3.77 14.67 -11.53
C THR A 2 3.57 15.85 -12.47
N THR A 3 4.34 15.92 -13.56
CA THR A 3 4.23 17.02 -14.53
C THR A 3 2.96 16.87 -15.38
N SER A 4 2.58 17.94 -16.09
CA SER A 4 1.46 17.87 -17.06
C SER A 4 1.70 16.80 -18.12
N HIS A 5 2.97 16.64 -18.54
CA HIS A 5 3.37 15.61 -19.49
C HIS A 5 3.19 14.20 -18.90
N ASP A 6 3.63 13.96 -17.68
CA ASP A 6 3.48 12.66 -17.01
C ASP A 6 2.00 12.26 -16.87
N ARG A 7 1.12 13.22 -16.59
CA ARG A 7 -0.34 12.98 -16.53
C ARG A 7 -0.92 12.59 -17.90
N ALA A 8 -0.50 13.26 -18.97
CA ALA A 8 -0.95 12.93 -20.32
C ALA A 8 -0.51 11.52 -20.74
N VAL A 9 0.75 11.15 -20.43
CA VAL A 9 1.27 9.80 -20.69
C VAL A 9 0.49 8.75 -19.90
N LEU A 10 0.28 8.97 -18.59
CA LEU A 10 -0.50 8.05 -17.76
C LEU A 10 -1.94 7.89 -18.26
N ASN A 11 -2.57 8.98 -18.71
CA ASN A 11 -3.93 8.93 -19.23
C ASN A 11 -4.04 8.05 -20.48
N GLN A 12 -3.05 8.10 -21.37
CA GLN A 12 -3.01 7.24 -22.56
C GLN A 12 -2.76 5.77 -22.23
N ILE A 13 -1.92 5.48 -21.22
CA ILE A 13 -1.66 4.11 -20.76
C ILE A 13 -2.92 3.51 -20.14
N LEU A 14 -3.61 4.28 -19.29
CA LEU A 14 -4.77 3.79 -18.53
C LEU A 14 -6.07 3.81 -19.34
N ASN A 15 -6.15 4.62 -20.40
CA ASN A 15 -7.33 4.73 -21.28
C ASN A 15 -6.97 4.49 -22.75
N PRO A 16 -6.56 3.26 -23.13
CA PRO A 16 -5.98 2.96 -24.46
C PRO A 16 -6.98 3.11 -25.62
N LEU A 17 -8.27 3.22 -25.33
CA LEU A 17 -9.33 3.37 -26.33
C LEU A 17 -9.90 4.80 -26.38
N MET A 18 -9.37 5.74 -25.58
CA MET A 18 -9.85 7.11 -25.56
C MET A 18 -9.37 7.85 -26.82
N PRO A 19 -10.24 8.56 -27.56
CA PRO A 19 -9.84 9.36 -28.72
C PRO A 19 -8.81 10.41 -28.31
N THR A 20 -7.67 10.47 -29.01
CA THR A 20 -6.56 11.38 -28.69
C THR A 20 -6.96 12.86 -28.69
N THR A 21 -8.06 13.20 -29.37
CA THR A 21 -8.63 14.55 -29.48
C THR A 21 -9.37 15.01 -28.23
N ASP A 22 -9.82 14.10 -27.37
CA ASP A 22 -10.55 14.39 -26.12
C ASP A 22 -9.68 14.10 -24.89
N SER A 23 -8.37 14.36 -25.00
CA SER A 23 -7.38 14.17 -23.92
C SER A 23 -7.52 15.19 -22.78
N GLY A 24 -8.70 15.77 -22.58
CA GLY A 24 -8.99 16.61 -21.43
C GLY A 24 -8.65 15.82 -20.18
N VAL A 25 -7.60 16.25 -19.47
CA VAL A 25 -7.19 15.66 -18.20
C VAL A 25 -8.26 16.06 -17.19
N GLY A 26 -9.40 15.37 -17.20
CA GLY A 26 -10.36 15.44 -16.12
C GLY A 26 -9.61 15.08 -14.83
N GLU A 27 -9.79 15.87 -13.78
CA GLU A 27 -9.25 15.51 -12.48
C GLU A 27 -9.92 14.20 -12.04
N VAL A 28 -9.19 13.09 -12.17
CA VAL A 28 -9.60 11.81 -11.61
C VAL A 28 -9.44 11.94 -10.11
N HIS A 29 -10.55 12.24 -9.42
CA HIS A 29 -10.59 12.19 -7.96
C HIS A 29 -10.59 10.73 -7.53
N LEU A 30 -9.41 10.19 -7.26
CA LEU A 30 -9.24 8.90 -6.61
C LEU A 30 -9.57 9.10 -5.12
N GLU A 31 -10.83 8.86 -4.75
CA GLU A 31 -11.18 8.62 -3.35
C GLU A 31 -10.41 7.36 -2.92
N ALA A 32 -9.40 7.52 -2.05
CA ALA A 32 -8.83 6.35 -1.38
C ALA A 32 -9.95 5.70 -0.57
N ASP A 33 -10.16 4.40 -0.70
CA ASP A 33 -11.11 3.66 0.12
C ASP A 33 -10.77 3.89 1.60
N LYS A 34 -11.50 4.81 2.24
CA LYS A 34 -11.28 5.11 3.65
C LYS A 34 -11.90 3.97 4.44
N VAL A 35 -11.05 3.25 5.16
CA VAL A 35 -11.50 2.24 6.12
C VAL A 35 -12.18 2.96 7.28
N ASP A 36 -13.51 2.89 7.35
CA ASP A 36 -14.29 3.44 8.45
C ASP A 36 -14.24 2.50 9.66
N HIS A 37 -13.15 2.62 10.44
CA HIS A 37 -12.96 1.87 11.68
C HIS A 37 -12.21 2.73 12.70
N PRO A 38 -12.67 2.83 13.97
CA PRO A 38 -12.04 3.67 14.98
C PRO A 38 -10.57 3.29 15.27
N GLY A 39 -10.26 2.00 15.14
CA GLY A 39 -8.89 1.48 15.27
C GLY A 39 -8.00 1.68 14.04
N TYR A 40 -8.51 2.19 12.91
CA TYR A 40 -7.74 2.26 11.66
C TYR A 40 -6.50 3.15 11.80
N ILE A 41 -6.61 4.29 12.47
CA ILE A 41 -5.50 5.22 12.67
C ILE A 41 -4.36 4.54 13.45
N LEU A 42 -4.70 3.87 14.56
CA LEU A 42 -3.73 3.16 15.38
C LEU A 42 -3.15 1.94 14.66
N SER A 43 -3.98 1.20 13.92
CA SER A 43 -3.53 0.09 13.08
C SER A 43 -2.52 0.55 12.03
N SER A 44 -2.79 1.67 11.34
CA SER A 44 -1.88 2.24 10.35
C SER A 44 -0.56 2.73 10.97
N GLN A 45 -0.57 3.21 12.22
CA GLN A 45 0.66 3.55 12.94
C GLN A 45 1.49 2.30 13.27
N LEU A 46 0.86 1.28 13.84
CA LEU A 46 1.51 -0.01 14.14
C LEU A 46 2.07 -0.68 12.89
N GLU A 47 1.34 -0.57 11.78
CA GLU A 47 1.77 -1.04 10.47
C GLU A 47 3.03 -0.33 9.99
N LYS A 48 3.12 1.00 10.09
CA LYS A 48 4.32 1.76 9.72
C LYS A 48 5.53 1.35 10.55
N GLU A 49 5.36 1.16 11.86
CA GLU A 49 6.43 0.64 12.73
C GLU A 49 6.88 -0.76 12.30
N ALA A 50 5.94 -1.64 11.96
CA ALA A 50 6.23 -2.98 11.52
C ALA A 50 6.97 -3.01 10.17
N VAL A 51 6.67 -2.09 9.25
CA VAL A 51 7.43 -1.93 8.00
C VAL A 51 8.88 -1.56 8.28
N LEU A 52 9.15 -0.61 9.18
CA LEU A 52 10.52 -0.25 9.56
C LEU A 52 11.29 -1.43 10.17
N LEU A 53 10.62 -2.28 10.94
CA LEU A 53 11.21 -3.52 11.46
C LEU A 53 11.52 -4.52 10.33
N ALA A 54 10.60 -4.68 9.37
CA ALA A 54 10.78 -5.58 8.23
C ALA A 54 11.94 -5.12 7.32
N GLU A 55 12.05 -3.82 7.05
CA GLU A 55 13.18 -3.24 6.30
C GLU A 55 14.52 -3.45 7.02
N GLY A 56 14.51 -3.46 8.35
CA GLY A 56 15.66 -3.79 9.18
C GLY A 56 15.94 -5.30 9.33
N MET A 57 15.30 -6.16 8.53
CA MET A 57 15.40 -7.64 8.59
C MET A 57 14.96 -8.26 9.92
N LYS A 58 14.27 -7.52 10.79
CA LYS A 58 13.69 -8.01 12.05
C LYS A 58 12.31 -8.60 11.79
N LEU A 59 12.28 -9.66 10.97
CA LEU A 59 11.03 -10.18 10.40
C LEU A 59 10.07 -10.74 11.46
N ALA A 60 10.57 -11.40 12.51
CA ALA A 60 9.74 -11.91 13.59
C ALA A 60 9.00 -10.78 14.34
N ASP A 61 9.72 -9.72 14.73
CA ASP A 61 9.15 -8.56 15.42
C ASP A 61 8.14 -7.82 14.53
N ALA A 62 8.45 -7.69 13.23
CA ALA A 62 7.55 -7.11 12.24
C ALA A 62 6.23 -7.89 12.15
N ILE A 63 6.29 -9.23 12.07
CA ILE A 63 5.11 -10.11 12.00
C ILE A 63 4.23 -9.96 13.25
N GLU A 64 4.83 -9.89 14.44
CA GLU A 64 4.08 -9.69 15.68
C GLU A 64 3.39 -8.32 15.68
N LYS A 65 4.10 -7.26 15.27
CA LYS A 65 3.55 -5.91 15.18
C LYS A 65 2.44 -5.79 14.13
N PHE A 66 2.58 -6.42 12.96
CA PHE A 66 1.47 -6.50 11.99
C PHE A 66 0.26 -7.25 12.55
N SER A 67 0.49 -8.30 13.33
CA SER A 67 -0.60 -9.04 13.99
C SER A 67 -1.34 -8.17 15.01
N LYS A 68 -0.63 -7.32 15.76
CA LYS A 68 -1.24 -6.30 16.63
C LYS A 68 -2.03 -5.26 15.82
N ALA A 69 -1.49 -4.79 14.70
CA ALA A 69 -2.21 -3.86 13.80
C ALA A 69 -3.54 -4.45 13.31
N ILE A 70 -3.55 -5.73 12.96
CA ILE A 70 -4.75 -6.48 12.54
C ILE A 70 -5.75 -6.65 13.69
N GLN A 71 -5.28 -6.95 14.90
CA GLN A 71 -6.15 -7.06 16.07
C GLN A 71 -6.86 -5.73 16.38
N VAL A 72 -6.15 -4.62 16.24
CA VAL A 72 -6.69 -3.26 16.46
C VAL A 72 -7.69 -2.87 15.37
N CYS A 73 -7.44 -3.24 14.12
CA CYS A 73 -8.33 -2.98 13.01
C CYS A 73 -8.36 -4.16 12.03
N PRO A 74 -9.32 -5.09 12.20
CA PRO A 74 -9.48 -6.23 11.30
C PRO A 74 -9.87 -5.83 9.88
N LEU A 75 -10.27 -4.57 9.67
CA LEU A 75 -10.61 -3.99 8.37
C LEU A 75 -9.43 -3.27 7.69
N ASN A 76 -8.22 -3.28 8.25
CA ASN A 76 -7.04 -2.70 7.57
C ASN A 76 -6.44 -3.73 6.60
N PRO A 77 -6.70 -3.66 5.27
CA PRO A 77 -6.20 -4.64 4.32
C PRO A 77 -4.67 -4.59 4.18
N SER A 78 -4.08 -3.41 4.36
CA SER A 78 -2.64 -3.19 4.18
C SER A 78 -1.82 -3.96 5.23
N ALA A 79 -2.31 -4.02 6.48
CA ALA A 79 -1.66 -4.80 7.54
C ALA A 79 -1.60 -6.30 7.24
N PHE A 80 -2.62 -6.88 6.60
CA PHE A 80 -2.59 -8.28 6.17
C PHE A 80 -1.59 -8.52 5.04
N ASN A 81 -1.58 -7.64 4.04
CA ASN A 81 -0.67 -7.74 2.92
C ASN A 81 0.80 -7.66 3.37
N ASN A 82 1.11 -6.68 4.22
CA ASN A 82 2.46 -6.47 4.73
C ASN A 82 2.92 -7.62 5.65
N ARG A 83 2.01 -8.22 6.44
CA ARG A 83 2.34 -9.44 7.19
C ARG A 83 2.67 -10.61 6.27
N ALA A 84 1.91 -10.81 5.20
CA ALA A 84 2.17 -11.85 4.22
C ALA A 84 3.53 -11.62 3.54
N GLN A 85 3.88 -10.37 3.22
CA GLN A 85 5.21 -10.01 2.72
C GLN A 85 6.32 -10.43 3.70
N ALA A 86 6.16 -10.10 4.98
CA ALA A 86 7.14 -10.44 6.01
C ALA A 86 7.32 -11.96 6.15
N TYR A 87 6.24 -12.74 6.10
CA TYR A 87 6.34 -14.21 6.07
C TYR A 87 7.04 -14.73 4.82
N ARG A 88 6.80 -14.13 3.65
CA ARG A 88 7.53 -14.54 2.44
C ARG A 88 9.02 -14.29 2.58
N LEU A 89 9.41 -13.11 3.04
CA LEU A 89 10.82 -12.76 3.28
C LEU A 89 11.46 -13.69 4.32
N GLN A 90 10.73 -14.09 5.36
CA GLN A 90 11.23 -14.99 6.40
C GLN A 90 11.48 -16.41 5.87
N ASN A 91 10.69 -16.85 4.89
CA ASN A 91 10.79 -18.17 4.27
C ASN A 91 11.54 -18.15 2.94
N SER A 92 12.01 -16.98 2.48
CA SER A 92 12.91 -16.90 1.35
C SER A 92 14.25 -17.49 1.77
N PRO A 93 14.79 -18.50 1.06
CA PRO A 93 16.18 -18.88 1.28
C PRO A 93 17.01 -17.62 1.04
N GLU A 94 17.85 -17.25 2.00
CA GLU A 94 18.82 -16.18 1.80
C GLU A 94 19.50 -16.44 0.45
N SER A 95 19.32 -15.53 -0.50
CA SER A 95 20.03 -15.60 -1.77
C SER A 95 21.51 -15.44 -1.46
N GLU A 96 22.24 -16.56 -1.46
CA GLU A 96 23.71 -16.62 -1.46
C GLU A 96 24.32 -15.74 -2.56
#